data_AF-A0A1E5QUM4-F1
#
_entry.id   AF-A0A1E5QUM4-F1
#
_cell.length_a   1.000
_cell.length_b   1.000
_cell.length_c   1.000
_cell.angle_alpha   90.00
_cell.angle_beta   90.00
_cell.angle_gamma   90.00
#
_symmetry.space_group_name_H-M   'P 1'
#
loop_
_entity.id
_entity.type
_entity.pdbx_description
1 polymer ?
#
loop_
_entity_poly.entity_id
_entity_poly.type
_entity_poly.pdbx_seq_one_letter_code
_entity_poly.pdbx_strand_id
1 'polypeptide(L)'
;MDINLEECYQVLEVDDSAEVEDIEKAYFRIVGECLKRGEKERIETVKNAYQLLINHRKSQQEEESAQGQRSYEQEVTNNVARALRGMSLMIKVEAFVDHLEIKIRGSKPRQKATILNLIYQSLKLSDILQHTLVKVVAQKTVKTHFWQEDINFTPNRNNQVYSNDYLLLQEAEKTLNTYVLPIAGAIALAFSFAEVLTWFIGMWVHEFGHATIAWFSGYRAMITFGATITTLEKSNFVYFGILFLLGLTFYTGWKEKKNSPMIVAVILIILQFIFTWIVSYSDYVTLMAFGGIGGEFYLSTLLIIAFYWRLPEKFYWDFWRFGSVAIGAITFFSSFTKWHNIKVGRDNIPWGTLWGGRGDSGGDLNILNDYSGWSANQIIGTYVSLSNICLMVIIGFYLFHLFKSRPELWVKIRQLFR
;
A
#
# COMPACT_ATOMS: atom_id res chain seq x y z
N MET A 1 10.18 -57.66 47.43
CA MET A 1 11.56 -57.15 47.51
C MET A 1 11.62 -55.98 46.57
N ASP A 2 11.93 -54.80 47.06
CA ASP A 2 12.14 -53.63 46.21
C ASP A 2 13.53 -53.80 45.58
N ILE A 3 13.56 -54.07 44.28
CA ILE A 3 14.79 -54.24 43.50
C ILE A 3 15.34 -52.84 43.18
N ASN A 4 16.62 -52.59 43.47
CA ASN A 4 17.27 -51.32 43.16
C ASN A 4 17.54 -51.20 41.64
N LEU A 5 17.67 -49.97 41.12
CA LEU A 5 17.91 -49.71 39.69
C LEU A 5 19.19 -50.41 39.17
N GLU A 6 20.25 -50.41 39.97
CA GLU A 6 21.51 -51.12 39.66
C GLU A 6 21.32 -52.64 39.57
N GLU A 7 20.49 -53.20 40.45
CA GLU A 7 20.16 -54.63 40.43
C GLU A 7 19.32 -54.97 39.20
N CYS A 8 18.46 -54.06 38.74
CA CYS A 8 17.71 -54.25 37.51
C CYS A 8 18.64 -54.34 36.27
N TYR A 9 19.68 -53.51 36.19
CA TYR A 9 20.68 -53.56 35.11
C TYR A 9 21.46 -54.88 35.14
N GLN A 10 21.84 -55.35 36.34
CA GLN A 10 22.52 -56.63 36.52
C GLN A 10 21.61 -57.83 36.17
N VAL A 11 20.33 -57.80 36.56
CA VAL A 11 19.35 -58.85 36.27
C VAL A 11 19.09 -59.00 34.76
N LEU A 12 19.12 -57.88 34.02
CA LEU A 12 18.96 -57.87 32.57
C LEU A 12 20.27 -57.98 31.79
N GLU A 13 21.42 -58.01 32.47
CA GLU A 13 22.76 -58.07 31.86
C GLU A 13 22.97 -56.95 30.82
N VAL A 14 22.51 -55.74 31.13
CA VAL A 14 22.63 -54.56 30.26
C VAL A 14 23.40 -53.45 30.96
N ASP A 15 24.14 -52.68 30.16
CA ASP A 15 24.92 -51.54 30.61
C ASP A 15 24.03 -50.36 31.05
N ASP A 16 24.56 -49.50 31.93
CA ASP A 16 23.83 -48.32 32.42
C ASP A 16 23.58 -47.27 31.32
N SER A 17 24.24 -47.39 30.16
CA SER A 17 24.02 -46.59 28.96
C SER A 17 23.08 -47.23 27.93
N ALA A 18 22.48 -48.39 28.21
CA ALA A 18 21.66 -49.11 27.23
C ALA A 18 20.39 -48.32 26.81
N GLU A 19 20.09 -48.32 25.50
CA GLU A 19 18.87 -47.72 24.95
C GLU A 19 17.64 -48.62 25.23
N VAL A 20 16.44 -48.07 25.09
CA VAL A 20 15.18 -48.82 25.30
C VAL A 20 15.13 -50.08 24.43
N GLU A 21 15.63 -50.00 23.19
CA GLU A 21 15.67 -51.14 22.28
C GLU A 21 16.60 -52.26 22.77
N ASP A 22 17.72 -51.90 23.41
CA ASP A 22 18.68 -52.87 23.96
C ASP A 22 18.12 -53.56 25.22
N ILE A 23 17.42 -52.79 26.06
CA ILE A 23 16.73 -53.30 27.25
C ILE A 23 15.63 -54.30 26.86
N GLU A 24 14.85 -54.00 25.82
CA GLU A 24 13.82 -54.90 25.27
C GLU A 24 14.42 -56.20 24.72
N LYS A 25 15.49 -56.09 23.91
CA LYS A 25 16.21 -57.26 23.38
C LYS A 25 16.76 -58.16 24.49
N ALA A 26 17.36 -57.57 25.52
CA ALA A 26 17.91 -58.30 26.65
C ALA A 26 16.82 -59.02 27.46
N TYR A 27 15.69 -58.36 27.70
CA TYR A 27 14.53 -58.95 28.36
C TYR A 27 14.02 -60.19 27.61
N PHE A 28 13.74 -60.07 26.30
CA PHE A 28 13.23 -61.20 25.51
C PHE A 28 14.22 -62.37 25.45
N ARG A 29 15.53 -62.08 25.37
CA ARG A 29 16.59 -63.08 25.42
C ARG A 29 16.55 -63.87 26.74
N ILE A 30 16.57 -63.17 27.87
CA ILE A 30 16.66 -63.78 29.20
C ILE A 30 15.38 -64.56 29.55
N VAL A 31 14.20 -64.01 29.22
CA VAL A 31 12.93 -64.73 29.40
C VAL A 31 12.89 -66.00 28.56
N GLY A 32 13.37 -65.95 27.31
CA GLY A 32 13.47 -67.12 26.44
C GLY A 32 14.36 -68.23 27.01
N GLU A 33 15.48 -67.87 27.65
CA GLU A 33 16.35 -68.82 28.34
C GLU A 33 15.72 -69.41 29.61
N CYS A 34 15.06 -68.57 30.42
CA CYS A 34 14.38 -69.01 31.64
C CYS A 34 13.23 -69.98 31.33
N LEU A 35 12.48 -69.74 30.25
CA LEU A 35 11.42 -70.63 29.78
C LEU A 35 11.96 -72.01 29.37
N LYS A 36 13.11 -72.07 28.70
CA LYS A 36 13.78 -73.34 28.33
C LYS A 36 14.21 -74.15 29.56
N ARG A 37 14.53 -73.48 30.67
CA ARG A 37 15.00 -74.10 31.92
C ARG A 37 13.89 -74.36 32.94
N GLY A 38 12.67 -73.84 32.72
CA GLY A 38 11.53 -74.00 33.64
C GLY A 38 11.58 -73.10 34.89
N GLU A 39 12.41 -72.05 34.89
CA GLU A 39 12.66 -71.16 36.03
C GLU A 39 11.57 -70.07 36.17
N LYS A 40 10.36 -70.45 36.60
CA LYS A 40 9.21 -69.52 36.68
C LYS A 40 9.42 -68.32 37.61
N GLU A 41 10.07 -68.51 38.76
CA GLU A 41 10.31 -67.44 39.73
C GLU A 41 11.28 -66.37 39.19
N ARG A 42 12.26 -66.78 38.37
CA ARG A 42 13.21 -65.88 37.75
C ARG A 42 12.57 -65.01 36.68
N ILE A 43 11.59 -65.54 35.94
CA ILE A 43 10.84 -64.78 34.93
C ILE A 43 10.11 -63.59 35.58
N GLU A 44 9.49 -63.78 36.74
CA GLU A 44 8.78 -62.70 37.44
C GLU A 44 9.75 -61.61 37.92
N THR A 45 10.93 -62.03 38.39
CA THR A 45 12.01 -61.10 38.79
C THR A 45 12.51 -60.28 37.61
N VAL A 46 12.77 -60.93 36.46
CA VAL A 46 13.22 -60.30 35.21
C VAL A 46 12.17 -59.33 34.65
N LYS A 47 10.89 -59.70 34.73
CA LYS A 47 9.77 -58.85 34.29
C LYS A 47 9.63 -57.60 35.16
N ASN A 48 9.77 -57.73 36.48
CA ASN A 48 9.75 -56.59 37.39
C ASN A 48 10.93 -55.65 37.15
N ALA A 49 12.13 -56.19 36.97
CA ALA A 49 13.34 -55.43 36.64
C ALA A 49 13.18 -54.65 35.31
N TYR A 50 12.67 -55.32 34.27
CA TYR A 50 12.37 -54.71 32.97
C TYR A 50 11.37 -53.56 33.06
N GLN A 51 10.26 -53.76 33.77
CA GLN A 51 9.22 -52.73 33.87
C GLN A 51 9.74 -51.47 34.58
N LEU A 52 10.57 -51.65 35.61
CA LEU A 52 11.16 -50.56 36.38
C LEU A 52 12.18 -49.79 35.53
N LEU A 53 13.05 -50.49 34.79
CA LEU A 53 14.03 -49.90 33.88
C LEU A 53 13.40 -49.14 32.71
N ILE A 54 12.39 -49.72 32.05
CA ILE A 54 11.69 -49.04 30.96
C ILE A 54 11.01 -47.76 31.44
N ASN A 55 10.36 -47.80 32.61
CA ASN A 55 9.69 -46.61 33.15
C ASN A 55 10.71 -45.52 33.46
N HIS A 56 11.85 -45.87 34.07
CA HIS A 56 12.92 -44.92 34.36
C HIS A 56 13.50 -44.30 33.09
N ARG A 57 13.78 -45.10 32.05
CA ARG A 57 14.31 -44.61 30.77
C ARG A 57 13.32 -43.74 30.02
N LYS A 58 12.03 -44.12 30.00
CA LYS A 58 10.98 -43.29 29.38
C LYS A 58 10.87 -41.94 30.09
N SER A 59 10.91 -41.91 31.42
CA SER A 59 10.93 -40.65 32.18
C SER A 59 12.18 -39.80 31.90
N GLN A 60 13.37 -40.41 31.80
CA GLN A 60 14.59 -39.68 31.41
C GLN A 60 14.49 -39.11 29.99
N GLN A 61 14.02 -39.91 29.03
CA GLN A 61 13.88 -39.48 27.64
C GLN A 61 12.83 -38.37 27.48
N GLU A 62 11.75 -38.42 28.26
CA GLU A 62 10.75 -37.35 28.36
C GLU A 62 11.33 -36.07 28.97
N GLU A 63 12.15 -36.18 30.02
CA GLU A 63 12.83 -35.03 30.64
C GLU A 63 13.89 -34.39 29.72
N GLU A 64 14.70 -35.20 29.04
CA GLU A 64 15.70 -34.73 28.06
C GLU A 64 15.03 -34.06 26.86
N SER A 65 13.95 -34.65 26.34
CA SER A 65 13.15 -34.06 25.26
C SER A 65 12.51 -32.75 25.71
N ALA A 66 11.94 -32.69 26.92
CA ALA A 66 11.36 -31.48 27.49
C ALA A 66 12.42 -30.39 27.73
N GLN A 67 13.63 -30.77 28.13
CA GLN A 67 14.74 -29.84 28.36
C GLN A 67 15.30 -29.29 27.03
N GLY A 68 15.47 -30.15 26.02
CA GLY A 68 15.85 -29.73 24.67
C GLY A 68 14.82 -28.79 24.06
N GLN A 69 13.53 -29.09 24.23
CA GLN A 69 12.45 -28.25 23.75
C GLN A 69 12.38 -26.89 24.47
N ARG A 70 12.55 -26.85 25.79
CA ARG A 70 12.65 -25.59 26.55
C ARG A 70 13.85 -24.75 26.12
N SER A 71 14.99 -25.38 25.85
CA SER A 71 16.18 -24.68 25.36
C SER A 71 15.94 -24.04 23.99
N TYR A 72 15.33 -24.79 23.06
CA TYR A 72 14.93 -24.28 21.76
C TYR A 72 13.92 -23.12 21.87
N GLU A 73 12.86 -23.28 22.67
CA GLU A 73 11.86 -22.24 22.92
C GLU A 73 12.48 -20.95 23.49
N GLN A 74 13.43 -21.07 24.43
CA GLN A 74 14.15 -19.93 24.98
C GLN A 74 15.04 -19.25 23.94
N GLU A 75 15.75 -20.01 23.11
CA GLU A 75 16.59 -19.45 22.05
C GLU A 75 15.76 -18.68 21.01
N VAL A 76 14.67 -19.27 20.52
CA VAL A 76 13.74 -18.63 19.57
C VAL A 76 13.15 -17.36 20.19
N THR A 77 12.68 -17.45 21.44
CA THR A 77 12.11 -16.31 22.17
C THR A 77 13.11 -15.17 22.31
N ASN A 78 14.36 -15.47 22.67
CA ASN A 78 15.41 -14.48 22.85
C ASN A 78 15.82 -13.81 21.54
N ASN A 79 15.95 -14.59 20.46
CA ASN A 79 16.31 -14.07 19.13
C ASN A 79 15.21 -13.16 18.60
N VAL A 80 13.94 -13.57 18.70
CA VAL A 80 12.81 -12.75 18.26
C VAL A 80 12.65 -11.51 19.13
N ALA A 81 12.75 -11.64 20.46
CA ALA A 81 12.70 -10.48 21.37
C ALA A 81 13.83 -9.48 21.06
N ARG A 82 15.03 -9.95 20.71
CA ARG A 82 16.16 -9.11 20.30
C ARG A 82 15.87 -8.37 18.99
N ALA A 83 15.33 -9.05 17.99
CA ALA A 83 14.92 -8.42 16.72
C ALA A 83 13.86 -7.32 16.92
N LEU A 84 12.95 -7.52 17.88
CA LEU A 84 11.85 -6.60 18.15
C LEU A 84 12.19 -5.46 19.14
N ARG A 85 13.32 -5.52 19.87
CA ARG A 85 13.72 -4.50 20.88
C ARG A 85 13.84 -3.07 20.32
N GLY A 86 14.06 -2.92 19.01
CA GLY A 86 14.14 -1.60 18.36
C GLY A 86 12.77 -0.92 18.18
N MET A 87 11.67 -1.64 18.38
CA MET A 87 10.33 -1.07 18.30
C MET A 87 10.01 -0.35 19.61
N SER A 88 9.45 0.86 19.53
CA SER A 88 8.97 1.62 20.69
C SER A 88 7.66 1.04 21.27
N LEU A 89 7.55 -0.28 21.36
CA LEU A 89 6.38 -1.04 21.77
C LEU A 89 6.75 -1.98 22.91
N MET A 90 5.83 -2.15 23.86
CA MET A 90 5.97 -3.16 24.91
C MET A 90 5.57 -4.52 24.34
N ILE A 91 6.57 -5.33 23.98
CA ILE A 91 6.41 -6.63 23.34
C ILE A 91 6.84 -7.72 24.32
N LYS A 92 6.02 -8.76 24.44
CA LYS A 92 6.36 -10.02 25.11
C LYS A 92 6.26 -11.15 24.07
N VAL A 93 7.29 -11.97 23.99
CA VAL A 93 7.35 -13.11 23.06
C VAL A 93 7.26 -14.38 23.89
N GLU A 94 6.41 -15.31 23.48
CA GLU A 94 6.25 -16.63 24.09
C GLU A 94 6.30 -17.68 22.98
N ALA A 95 7.15 -18.68 23.10
CA ALA A 95 7.23 -19.79 22.16
C ALA A 95 6.38 -20.96 22.67
N PHE A 96 5.67 -21.59 21.74
CA PHE A 96 4.93 -22.83 21.95
C PHE A 96 5.39 -23.86 20.91
N VAL A 97 4.99 -25.11 21.11
CA VAL A 97 5.37 -26.25 20.25
C VAL A 97 5.02 -26.04 18.79
N ASP A 98 3.86 -25.44 18.52
CA ASP A 98 3.25 -25.30 17.19
C ASP A 98 3.28 -23.85 16.67
N HIS A 99 3.51 -22.86 17.53
CA HIS A 99 3.47 -21.46 17.15
C HIS A 99 4.29 -20.55 18.08
N LEU A 100 4.61 -19.36 17.59
CA LEU A 100 5.20 -18.27 18.36
C LEU A 100 4.13 -17.21 18.64
N GLU A 101 3.94 -16.81 19.89
CA GLU A 101 2.99 -15.77 20.26
C GLU A 101 3.71 -14.46 20.62
N ILE A 102 3.33 -13.36 19.94
CA ILE A 102 3.86 -12.02 20.17
C ILE A 102 2.75 -11.16 20.77
N LYS A 103 2.84 -10.90 22.07
CA LYS A 103 1.90 -10.07 22.84
C LYS A 103 2.34 -8.62 22.86
N ILE A 104 1.47 -7.72 22.42
CA ILE A 104 1.76 -6.28 22.30
C ILE A 104 0.82 -5.50 23.20
N ARG A 105 1.36 -4.69 24.12
CA ARG A 105 0.57 -3.79 24.98
C ARG A 105 0.53 -2.37 24.44
N GLY A 106 -0.63 -1.72 24.56
CA GLY A 106 -0.82 -0.30 24.21
C GLY A 106 -1.07 -0.01 22.73
N SER A 107 -1.23 -1.04 21.90
CA SER A 107 -1.56 -0.91 20.48
C SER A 107 -3.03 -0.50 20.28
N LYS A 108 -3.26 0.50 19.41
CA LYS A 108 -4.62 0.86 18.96
C LYS A 108 -5.01 0.06 17.72
N PRO A 109 -6.30 -0.26 17.49
CA PRO A 109 -6.75 -0.96 16.28
C PRO A 109 -6.31 -0.30 14.97
N ARG A 110 -6.22 1.04 14.94
CA ARG A 110 -5.72 1.81 13.77
C ARG A 110 -4.25 1.57 13.45
N GLN A 111 -3.46 1.07 14.39
CA GLN A 111 -2.03 0.77 14.22
C GLN A 111 -1.77 -0.70 13.85
N LYS A 112 -2.81 -1.55 13.81
CA LYS A 112 -2.73 -2.99 13.54
C LYS A 112 -1.83 -3.29 12.33
N ALA A 113 -2.17 -2.74 11.17
CA ALA A 113 -1.44 -3.00 9.93
C ALA A 113 0.03 -2.55 10.00
N THR A 114 0.30 -1.37 10.58
CA THR A 114 1.67 -0.86 10.73
C THR A 114 2.51 -1.77 11.62
N ILE A 115 1.95 -2.23 12.73
CA ILE A 115 2.64 -3.09 13.70
C ILE A 115 2.91 -4.47 13.09
N LEU A 116 1.92 -5.06 12.44
CA LEU A 116 2.06 -6.35 11.76
C LEU A 116 3.15 -6.29 10.68
N ASN A 117 3.19 -5.20 9.90
CA ASN A 117 4.24 -4.99 8.91
C ASN A 117 5.64 -4.85 9.54
N LEU A 118 5.77 -4.13 10.66
CA LEU A 118 7.06 -3.99 11.35
C LEU A 118 7.56 -5.33 11.90
N ILE A 119 6.67 -6.12 12.48
CA ILE A 119 6.98 -7.47 12.97
C ILE A 119 7.39 -8.36 11.81
N TYR A 120 6.59 -8.39 10.74
CA TYR A 120 6.89 -9.18 9.54
C TYR A 120 8.29 -8.84 8.98
N GLN A 121 8.59 -7.56 8.78
CA GLN A 121 9.88 -7.11 8.24
C GLN A 121 11.06 -7.46 9.16
N SER A 122 10.87 -7.37 10.48
CA SER A 122 11.93 -7.70 11.45
C SER A 122 12.21 -9.20 11.52
N LEU A 123 11.19 -10.03 11.24
CA LEU A 123 11.27 -11.48 11.33
C LEU A 123 11.58 -12.16 10.00
N LYS A 124 11.28 -11.51 8.86
CA LYS A 124 11.49 -12.07 7.52
C LYS A 124 12.94 -12.50 7.24
N LEU A 125 13.92 -11.86 7.89
CA LEU A 125 15.34 -12.18 7.73
C LEU A 125 15.82 -13.33 8.65
N SER A 126 14.95 -13.86 9.51
CA SER A 126 15.31 -14.93 10.45
C SER A 126 14.98 -16.29 9.84
N ASP A 127 15.99 -17.06 9.47
CA ASP A 127 15.82 -18.42 8.91
C ASP A 127 15.11 -19.39 9.86
N ILE A 128 15.19 -19.12 11.17
CA ILE A 128 14.59 -19.95 12.23
C ILE A 128 13.06 -20.02 12.12
N LEU A 129 12.41 -19.05 11.45
CA LEU A 129 10.94 -18.93 11.43
C LEU A 129 10.28 -19.50 10.17
N GLN A 130 11.03 -20.10 9.25
CA GLN A 130 10.48 -20.58 7.97
C GLN A 130 9.39 -21.65 8.11
N HIS A 131 9.25 -22.26 9.29
CA HIS A 131 8.25 -23.30 9.58
C HIS A 131 7.34 -23.01 10.77
N THR A 132 7.39 -21.79 11.33
CA THR A 132 6.66 -21.46 12.56
C THR A 132 5.51 -20.50 12.26
N LEU A 133 4.32 -20.83 12.74
CA LEU A 133 3.18 -19.91 12.72
C LEU A 133 3.37 -18.85 13.80
N VAL A 134 3.27 -17.56 13.45
CA VAL A 134 3.48 -16.46 14.40
C VAL A 134 2.14 -15.78 14.69
N LYS A 135 1.58 -16.01 15.87
CA LYS A 135 0.36 -15.34 16.35
C LYS A 135 0.72 -14.00 16.98
N VAL A 136 0.18 -12.91 16.45
CA VAL A 136 0.37 -11.56 17.00
C VAL A 136 -0.90 -11.13 17.70
N VAL A 137 -0.79 -10.86 19.00
CA VAL A 137 -1.93 -10.54 19.87
C VAL A 137 -1.74 -9.15 20.49
N ALA A 138 -2.64 -8.22 20.16
CA ALA A 138 -2.66 -6.91 20.81
C ALA A 138 -3.59 -6.91 22.03
N GLN A 139 -3.06 -6.55 23.19
CA GLN A 139 -3.76 -6.56 24.47
C GLN A 139 -4.11 -5.13 24.94
N LYS A 140 -5.37 -4.93 25.34
CA LYS A 140 -5.83 -3.72 26.06
C LYS A 140 -5.50 -3.81 27.53
N THR A 141 -5.76 -4.99 28.11
CA THR A 141 -5.42 -5.36 29.49
C THR A 141 -4.86 -6.78 29.49
N VAL A 142 -4.44 -7.29 30.65
CA VAL A 142 -3.93 -8.67 30.78
C VAL A 142 -4.92 -9.72 30.27
N LYS A 143 -6.24 -9.44 30.30
CA LYS A 143 -7.29 -10.40 29.93
C LYS A 143 -8.09 -10.04 28.67
N THR A 144 -7.93 -8.83 28.13
CA THR A 144 -8.75 -8.38 26.98
C THR A 144 -7.91 -8.06 25.76
N HIS A 145 -8.25 -8.69 24.64
CA HIS A 145 -7.59 -8.53 23.35
C HIS A 145 -8.30 -7.46 22.51
N PHE A 146 -7.52 -6.59 21.86
CA PHE A 146 -8.01 -5.63 20.88
C PHE A 146 -8.16 -6.28 19.50
N TRP A 147 -7.15 -7.06 19.10
CA TRP A 147 -7.09 -7.78 17.84
C TRP A 147 -6.05 -8.90 17.94
N GLN A 148 -6.22 -9.93 17.12
CA GLN A 148 -5.31 -11.04 16.92
C GLN A 148 -5.17 -11.27 15.40
N GLU A 149 -3.95 -11.60 14.96
CA GLU A 149 -3.66 -12.01 13.59
C GLU A 149 -2.57 -13.07 13.56
N ASP A 150 -2.68 -13.98 12.59
CA ASP A 150 -1.73 -15.06 12.41
C ASP A 150 -0.87 -14.76 11.17
N ILE A 151 0.44 -14.60 11.39
CA ILE A 151 1.44 -14.38 10.32
C ILE A 151 2.05 -15.74 10.01
N ASN A 152 1.88 -16.18 8.76
CA ASN A 152 2.50 -17.41 8.29
C ASN A 152 3.78 -17.10 7.49
N PHE A 153 4.91 -17.65 7.90
CA PHE A 153 6.19 -17.50 7.21
C PHE A 153 6.51 -18.69 6.28
N THR A 154 5.67 -19.74 6.26
CA THR A 154 5.90 -20.89 5.39
C THR A 154 5.62 -20.55 3.92
N PRO A 155 6.58 -20.79 3.00
CA PRO A 155 6.35 -20.69 1.57
C PRO A 155 5.66 -21.97 1.06
N ASN A 156 4.46 -22.29 1.54
CA ASN A 156 3.74 -23.45 1.01
C ASN A 156 3.05 -23.06 -0.33
N ARG A 157 3.67 -23.44 -1.45
CA ARG A 157 3.23 -23.13 -2.83
C ARG A 157 1.82 -23.61 -3.16
N ASN A 158 1.28 -24.60 -2.45
CA ASN A 158 0.06 -25.30 -2.84
C ASN A 158 -1.20 -24.89 -2.07
N ASN A 159 -1.09 -24.11 -0.99
CA ASN A 159 -2.22 -23.61 -0.20
C ASN A 159 -2.06 -22.10 0.05
N GLN A 160 -2.09 -21.32 -1.03
CA GLN A 160 -2.12 -19.85 -1.00
C GLN A 160 -3.47 -19.32 -0.49
N VAL A 161 -3.80 -19.60 0.78
CA VAL A 161 -4.90 -18.90 1.45
C VAL A 161 -4.33 -17.73 2.25
N TYR A 162 -4.15 -16.61 1.55
CA TYR A 162 -4.49 -15.23 1.93
C TYR A 162 -4.08 -14.65 3.31
N SER A 163 -3.21 -15.24 4.13
CA SER A 163 -2.95 -14.67 5.47
C SER A 163 -2.07 -13.41 5.46
N ASN A 164 -1.21 -13.20 4.45
CA ASN A 164 -0.32 -12.03 4.37
C ASN A 164 -0.64 -11.07 3.21
N ASP A 165 -1.67 -11.34 2.41
CA ASP A 165 -1.96 -10.56 1.19
C ASP A 165 -2.18 -9.09 1.51
N TYR A 166 -2.84 -8.77 2.62
CA TYR A 166 -3.05 -7.38 3.02
C TYR A 166 -1.72 -6.66 3.35
N LEU A 167 -0.72 -7.33 3.92
CA LEU A 167 0.60 -6.76 4.20
C LEU A 167 1.37 -6.52 2.91
N LEU A 168 1.40 -7.53 2.03
CA LEU A 168 2.06 -7.45 0.73
C LEU A 168 1.42 -6.37 -0.16
N LEU A 169 0.08 -6.29 -0.18
CA LEU A 169 -0.66 -5.25 -0.89
C LEU A 169 -0.37 -3.86 -0.31
N GLN A 170 -0.27 -3.74 1.02
CA GLN A 170 0.07 -2.47 1.66
C GLN A 170 1.51 -2.04 1.35
N GLU A 171 2.46 -2.97 1.35
CA GLU A 171 3.86 -2.71 0.98
C GLU A 171 3.99 -2.36 -0.51
N ALA A 172 3.28 -3.09 -1.38
CA ALA A 172 3.17 -2.77 -2.80
C ALA A 172 2.60 -1.36 -2.99
N GLU A 173 1.53 -0.98 -2.29
CA GLU A 173 0.94 0.36 -2.38
C GLU A 173 1.88 1.46 -1.87
N LYS A 174 2.62 1.22 -0.76
CA LYS A 174 3.65 2.15 -0.29
C LYS A 174 4.73 2.36 -1.34
N THR A 175 5.18 1.27 -1.95
CA THR A 175 6.20 1.29 -3.01
C THR A 175 5.67 2.04 -4.23
N LEU A 176 4.45 1.74 -4.64
CA LEU A 176 3.73 2.39 -5.72
C LEU A 176 3.65 3.91 -5.52
N ASN A 177 3.12 4.35 -4.38
CA ASN A 177 2.98 5.77 -4.04
C ASN A 177 4.33 6.50 -3.98
N THR A 178 5.41 5.78 -3.64
CA THR A 178 6.75 6.37 -3.59
C THR A 178 7.30 6.64 -4.99
N TYR A 179 7.14 5.68 -5.91
CA TYR A 179 7.82 5.70 -7.19
C TYR A 179 6.97 6.17 -8.38
N VAL A 180 5.64 6.17 -8.25
CA VAL A 180 4.74 6.53 -9.36
C VAL A 180 5.06 7.90 -9.96
N LEU A 181 5.20 8.95 -9.15
CA LEU A 181 5.41 10.31 -9.66
C LEU A 181 6.81 10.49 -10.25
N PRO A 182 7.91 10.06 -9.60
CA PRO A 182 9.23 10.06 -10.22
C PRO A 182 9.28 9.30 -11.55
N ILE A 183 8.66 8.12 -11.61
CA ILE A 183 8.60 7.31 -12.84
C ILE A 183 7.75 8.03 -13.90
N ALA A 184 6.57 8.55 -13.55
CA ALA A 184 5.72 9.28 -14.48
C ALA A 184 6.41 10.54 -15.01
N GLY A 185 7.17 11.25 -14.17
CA GLY A 185 7.99 12.38 -14.57
C GLY A 185 9.13 11.98 -15.51
N ALA A 186 9.85 10.89 -15.21
CA ALA A 186 10.89 10.35 -16.08
C ALA A 186 10.33 9.90 -17.44
N ILE A 187 9.16 9.27 -17.45
CA ILE A 187 8.42 8.92 -18.65
C ILE A 187 8.05 10.20 -19.41
N ALA A 188 7.44 11.19 -18.76
CA ALA A 188 7.07 12.45 -19.41
C ALA A 188 8.28 13.15 -20.06
N LEU A 189 9.44 13.14 -19.40
CA LEU A 189 10.70 13.64 -19.96
C LEU A 189 11.21 12.77 -21.12
N ALA A 190 11.11 11.44 -21.06
CA ALA A 190 11.48 10.59 -22.19
C ALA A 190 10.55 10.81 -23.40
N PHE A 191 9.27 11.07 -23.16
CA PHE A 191 8.30 11.39 -24.20
C PHE A 191 8.45 12.80 -24.76
N SER A 192 9.22 13.70 -24.14
CA SER A 192 9.44 15.03 -24.72
C SER A 192 10.17 14.98 -26.08
N PHE A 193 10.82 13.86 -26.42
CA PHE A 193 11.41 13.62 -27.74
C PHE A 193 10.38 13.17 -28.79
N ALA A 194 9.17 12.78 -28.38
CA ALA A 194 8.08 12.32 -29.25
C ALA A 194 7.00 13.41 -29.36
N GLU A 195 7.36 14.56 -29.92
CA GLU A 195 6.51 15.77 -30.01
C GLU A 195 5.10 15.49 -30.56
N VAL A 196 4.97 14.61 -31.54
CA VAL A 196 3.67 14.27 -32.15
C VAL A 196 2.73 13.60 -31.14
N LEU A 197 3.25 12.67 -30.33
CA LEU A 197 2.43 11.95 -29.36
C LEU A 197 2.06 12.83 -28.16
N THR A 198 3.01 13.62 -27.67
CA THR A 198 2.76 14.55 -26.56
C THR A 198 1.76 15.63 -26.96
N TRP A 199 1.86 16.13 -28.18
CA TRP A 199 0.87 17.02 -28.78
C TRP A 199 -0.50 16.35 -28.89
N PHE A 200 -0.58 15.12 -29.40
CA PHE A 200 -1.84 14.39 -29.54
C PHE A 200 -2.55 14.18 -28.19
N ILE A 201 -1.82 13.71 -27.17
CA ILE A 201 -2.36 13.51 -25.81
C ILE A 201 -2.73 14.85 -25.17
N GLY A 202 -1.85 15.85 -25.29
CA GLY A 202 -2.07 17.19 -24.75
C GLY A 202 -3.32 17.84 -25.32
N MET A 203 -3.59 17.66 -26.62
CA MET A 203 -4.77 18.21 -27.29
C MET A 203 -6.06 17.71 -26.67
N TRP A 204 -6.18 16.42 -26.34
CA TRP A 204 -7.38 15.92 -25.68
C TRP A 204 -7.61 16.57 -24.32
N VAL A 205 -6.55 16.79 -23.54
CA VAL A 205 -6.64 17.45 -22.23
C VAL A 205 -6.97 18.94 -22.39
N HIS A 206 -6.41 19.60 -23.41
CA HIS A 206 -6.69 20.98 -23.78
C HIS A 206 -8.18 21.17 -24.10
N GLU A 207 -8.72 20.36 -25.01
CA GLU A 207 -10.14 20.41 -25.37
C GLU A 207 -11.04 20.02 -24.19
N PHE A 208 -10.62 19.06 -23.37
CA PHE A 208 -11.32 18.76 -22.12
C PHE A 208 -11.34 19.97 -21.17
N GLY A 209 -10.28 20.78 -21.19
CA GLY A 209 -10.19 22.08 -20.52
C GLY A 209 -11.34 23.01 -20.89
N HIS A 210 -11.51 23.31 -22.18
CA HIS A 210 -12.66 24.08 -22.68
C HIS A 210 -14.00 23.48 -22.24
N ALA A 211 -14.15 22.17 -22.43
CA ALA A 211 -15.38 21.47 -22.09
C ALA A 211 -15.71 21.55 -20.59
N THR A 212 -14.69 21.50 -19.71
CA THR A 212 -14.92 21.66 -18.26
C THR A 212 -15.48 23.03 -17.91
N ILE A 213 -14.96 24.10 -18.51
CA ILE A 213 -15.51 25.45 -18.30
C ILE A 213 -16.94 25.53 -18.81
N ALA A 214 -17.20 25.02 -20.02
CA ALA A 214 -18.53 25.00 -20.62
C ALA A 214 -19.55 24.22 -19.77
N TRP A 215 -19.23 23.00 -19.35
CA TRP A 215 -20.13 22.18 -18.54
C TRP A 215 -20.41 22.80 -17.17
N PHE A 216 -19.40 23.37 -16.50
CA PHE A 216 -19.59 24.03 -15.20
C PHE A 216 -20.35 25.36 -15.32
N SER A 217 -20.31 26.02 -16.47
CA SER A 217 -21.14 27.18 -16.79
C SER A 217 -22.53 26.82 -17.33
N GLY A 218 -22.86 25.53 -17.46
CA GLY A 218 -24.16 25.04 -17.91
C GLY A 218 -24.35 25.03 -19.43
N TYR A 219 -23.30 25.21 -20.22
CA TYR A 219 -23.35 25.13 -21.68
C TYR A 219 -23.13 23.70 -22.16
N ARG A 220 -23.80 23.31 -23.25
CA ARG A 220 -23.53 22.02 -23.89
C ARG A 220 -22.18 22.12 -24.56
N ALA A 221 -21.31 21.16 -24.28
CA ALA A 221 -20.03 21.02 -24.96
C ALA A 221 -19.82 19.57 -25.39
N MET A 222 -19.29 19.41 -26.59
CA MET A 222 -18.84 18.13 -27.13
C MET A 222 -17.36 18.25 -27.51
N ILE A 223 -16.56 17.33 -26.99
CA ILE A 223 -15.14 17.25 -27.30
C ILE A 223 -15.00 16.50 -28.61
N THR A 224 -14.29 17.12 -29.56
CA THR A 224 -13.90 16.51 -30.83
C THR A 224 -12.39 16.57 -30.96
N PHE A 225 -11.84 15.98 -32.02
CA PHE A 225 -10.40 16.02 -32.23
C PHE A 225 -9.93 17.44 -32.58
N GLY A 226 -9.26 18.10 -31.63
CA GLY A 226 -8.69 19.45 -31.80
C GLY A 226 -9.72 20.58 -31.85
N ALA A 227 -10.93 20.35 -31.31
CA ALA A 227 -11.91 21.39 -31.09
C ALA A 227 -12.98 20.99 -30.05
N THR A 228 -13.48 21.98 -29.33
CA THR A 228 -14.61 21.84 -28.40
C THR A 228 -15.82 22.60 -28.95
N ILE A 229 -16.85 21.86 -29.33
CA ILE A 229 -18.06 22.45 -29.91
C ILE A 229 -19.01 22.81 -28.77
N THR A 230 -19.30 24.10 -28.59
CA THR A 230 -20.19 24.60 -27.54
C THR A 230 -21.46 25.26 -28.09
N THR A 231 -22.57 25.20 -27.35
CA THR A 231 -23.79 25.95 -27.68
C THR A 231 -23.73 27.38 -27.17
N LEU A 232 -24.47 28.30 -27.81
CA LEU A 232 -24.58 29.71 -27.38
C LEU A 232 -25.50 29.92 -26.17
N GLU A 233 -26.42 28.99 -25.92
CA GLU A 233 -27.38 29.06 -24.82
C GLU A 233 -27.04 28.05 -23.71
N LYS A 234 -27.38 28.44 -22.48
CA LYS A 234 -27.29 27.57 -21.30
C LYS A 234 -28.35 26.48 -21.38
N SER A 235 -28.02 25.29 -20.87
CA SER A 235 -28.89 24.13 -20.85
C SER A 235 -29.08 23.63 -19.42
N ASN A 236 -30.31 23.73 -18.91
CA ASN A 236 -30.68 23.18 -17.60
C ASN A 236 -30.34 21.68 -17.51
N PHE A 237 -30.43 20.95 -18.63
CA PHE A 237 -30.03 19.54 -18.69
C PHE A 237 -28.57 19.33 -18.32
N VAL A 238 -27.64 20.17 -18.82
CA VAL A 238 -26.22 20.08 -18.49
C VAL A 238 -25.99 20.41 -17.03
N TYR A 239 -26.57 21.52 -16.55
CA TYR A 239 -26.44 21.94 -15.15
C TYR A 239 -26.92 20.84 -14.19
N PHE A 240 -28.15 20.34 -14.35
CA PHE A 240 -28.68 19.28 -13.48
C PHE A 240 -27.97 17.94 -13.71
N GLY A 241 -27.48 17.66 -14.91
CA GLY A 241 -26.69 16.48 -15.21
C GLY A 241 -25.36 16.44 -14.44
N ILE A 242 -24.57 17.53 -14.48
CA ILE A 242 -23.33 17.62 -13.70
C ILE A 242 -23.63 17.60 -12.20
N LEU A 243 -24.66 18.33 -11.75
CA LEU A 243 -25.06 18.34 -10.35
C LEU A 243 -25.45 16.93 -9.86
N PHE A 244 -26.15 16.16 -10.68
CA PHE A 244 -26.50 14.77 -10.40
C PHE A 244 -25.24 13.88 -10.29
N LEU A 245 -24.28 14.02 -11.21
CA LEU A 245 -23.02 13.26 -11.15
C LEU A 245 -22.19 13.61 -9.90
N LEU A 246 -22.11 14.89 -9.54
CA LEU A 246 -21.44 15.34 -8.30
C LEU A 246 -22.17 14.83 -7.05
N GLY A 247 -23.51 14.86 -7.06
CA GLY A 247 -24.34 14.28 -6.01
C GLY A 247 -24.12 12.77 -5.86
N LEU A 248 -23.97 12.04 -6.96
CA LEU A 248 -23.63 10.62 -6.97
C LEU A 248 -22.23 10.36 -6.40
N THR A 249 -21.23 11.18 -6.78
CA THR A 249 -19.88 11.10 -6.21
C THR A 249 -19.89 11.36 -4.70
N PHE A 250 -20.66 12.35 -4.24
CA PHE A 250 -20.82 12.60 -2.80
C PHE A 250 -21.49 11.43 -2.09
N TYR A 251 -22.60 10.92 -2.63
CA TYR A 251 -23.36 9.82 -2.05
C TYR A 251 -22.55 8.52 -1.98
N THR A 252 -21.81 8.18 -3.05
CA THR A 252 -20.92 7.00 -3.07
C THR A 252 -19.76 7.16 -2.11
N GLY A 253 -19.15 8.35 -2.04
CA GLY A 253 -18.13 8.69 -1.05
C GLY A 253 -18.64 8.52 0.39
N TRP A 254 -19.85 8.98 0.67
CA TRP A 254 -20.49 8.83 1.98
C TRP A 254 -20.73 7.35 2.34
N LYS A 255 -21.31 6.57 1.41
CA LYS A 255 -21.57 5.14 1.61
C LYS A 255 -20.29 4.34 1.88
N GLU A 256 -19.20 4.69 1.20
CA GLU A 256 -17.89 4.05 1.36
C GLU A 256 -17.01 4.70 2.46
N LYS A 257 -17.53 5.69 3.20
CA LYS A 257 -16.81 6.45 4.25
C LYS A 257 -15.49 7.09 3.76
N LYS A 258 -15.48 7.51 2.50
CA LYS A 258 -14.36 8.20 1.84
C LYS A 258 -14.60 9.71 1.85
N ASN A 259 -13.97 10.41 2.78
CA ASN A 259 -14.19 11.86 2.97
C ASN A 259 -13.67 12.72 1.81
N SER A 260 -12.57 12.32 1.16
CA SER A 260 -11.95 13.12 0.09
C SER A 260 -12.89 13.40 -1.10
N PRO A 261 -13.53 12.40 -1.75
CA PRO A 261 -14.45 12.64 -2.85
C PRO A 261 -15.68 13.46 -2.42
N MET A 262 -16.12 13.35 -1.16
CA MET A 262 -17.23 14.17 -0.64
C MET A 262 -16.85 15.66 -0.62
N ILE A 263 -15.67 15.99 -0.09
CA ILE A 263 -15.18 17.38 -0.03
C ILE A 263 -15.02 17.95 -1.44
N VAL A 264 -14.42 17.17 -2.35
CA VAL A 264 -14.23 17.58 -3.76
C VAL A 264 -15.58 17.83 -4.43
N ALA A 265 -16.56 16.93 -4.25
CA ALA A 265 -17.90 17.11 -4.83
C ALA A 265 -18.58 18.40 -4.34
N VAL A 266 -18.49 18.72 -3.04
CA VAL A 266 -19.06 19.97 -2.50
C VAL A 266 -18.38 21.20 -3.10
N ILE A 267 -17.05 21.21 -3.19
CA ILE A 267 -16.30 22.32 -3.80
C ILE A 267 -16.72 22.51 -5.27
N LEU A 268 -16.83 21.42 -6.02
CA LEU A 268 -17.23 21.46 -7.43
C LEU A 268 -18.68 21.90 -7.62
N ILE A 269 -19.60 21.54 -6.72
CA ILE A 269 -21.00 22.02 -6.76
C ILE A 269 -21.04 23.54 -6.57
N ILE A 270 -20.28 24.06 -5.61
CA ILE A 270 -20.17 25.50 -5.37
C ILE A 270 -19.58 26.20 -6.61
N LEU A 271 -18.50 25.65 -7.18
CA LEU A 271 -17.87 26.20 -8.36
C LEU A 271 -18.82 26.21 -9.57
N GLN A 272 -19.57 25.12 -9.77
CA GLN A 272 -20.58 25.02 -10.82
C GLN A 272 -21.67 26.08 -10.65
N PHE A 273 -22.15 26.30 -9.41
CA PHE A 273 -23.14 27.34 -9.14
C PHE A 273 -22.60 28.73 -9.51
N ILE A 274 -21.37 29.05 -9.12
CA ILE A 274 -20.71 30.33 -9.46
C ILE A 274 -20.60 30.47 -10.98
N PHE A 275 -20.05 29.47 -11.67
CA PHE A 275 -19.84 29.51 -13.12
C PHE A 275 -21.13 29.56 -13.93
N THR A 276 -22.21 28.94 -13.43
CA THR A 276 -23.49 28.94 -14.12
C THR A 276 -24.28 30.23 -13.89
N TRP A 277 -24.33 30.76 -12.66
CA TRP A 277 -25.30 31.80 -12.30
C TRP A 277 -24.68 33.18 -12.07
N ILE A 278 -23.39 33.25 -11.74
CA ILE A 278 -22.73 34.51 -11.36
C ILE A 278 -21.87 35.04 -12.50
N VAL A 279 -21.13 34.16 -13.19
CA VAL A 279 -20.23 34.52 -14.28
C VAL A 279 -21.01 35.08 -15.47
N SER A 280 -20.57 36.26 -15.95
CA SER A 280 -21.16 36.91 -17.13
C SER A 280 -20.79 36.17 -18.42
N TYR A 281 -21.50 36.44 -19.52
CA TYR A 281 -21.17 35.81 -20.80
C TYR A 281 -19.76 36.19 -21.30
N SER A 282 -19.34 37.45 -21.10
CA SER A 282 -17.99 37.93 -21.48
C SER A 282 -16.90 37.20 -20.69
N ASP A 283 -17.11 37.04 -19.38
CA ASP A 283 -16.18 36.30 -18.52
C ASP A 283 -16.18 34.81 -18.88
N TYR A 284 -17.33 34.25 -19.25
CA TYR A 284 -17.41 32.88 -19.74
C TYR A 284 -16.56 32.67 -21.00
N VAL A 285 -16.65 33.56 -22.00
CA VAL A 285 -15.83 33.47 -23.22
C VAL A 285 -14.34 33.55 -22.88
N THR A 286 -13.97 34.47 -21.98
CA THR A 286 -12.59 34.62 -21.49
C THR A 286 -12.11 33.36 -20.78
N LEU A 287 -12.92 32.81 -19.87
CA LEU A 287 -12.61 31.58 -19.13
C LEU A 287 -12.57 30.37 -20.06
N MET A 288 -13.39 30.33 -21.10
CA MET A 288 -13.41 29.26 -22.08
C MET A 288 -12.08 29.26 -22.84
N ALA A 289 -11.64 30.39 -23.38
CA ALA A 289 -10.34 30.54 -24.04
C ALA A 289 -9.16 30.28 -23.10
N PHE A 290 -9.26 30.69 -21.83
CA PHE A 290 -8.28 30.32 -20.81
C PHE A 290 -8.28 28.81 -20.53
N GLY A 291 -9.45 28.17 -20.60
CA GLY A 291 -9.68 26.79 -20.21
C GLY A 291 -8.89 25.78 -21.02
N GLY A 292 -8.51 26.06 -22.26
CA GLY A 292 -7.69 25.17 -23.09
C GLY A 292 -6.34 24.89 -22.44
N ILE A 293 -5.45 25.90 -22.49
CA ILE A 293 -4.12 25.82 -21.86
C ILE A 293 -4.22 25.72 -20.33
N GLY A 294 -5.17 26.42 -19.70
CA GLY A 294 -5.40 26.31 -18.26
C GLY A 294 -5.69 24.87 -17.84
N GLY A 295 -6.52 24.18 -18.64
CA GLY A 295 -6.88 22.77 -18.46
C GLY A 295 -5.67 21.85 -18.54
N GLU A 296 -4.74 22.09 -19.46
CA GLU A 296 -3.47 21.35 -19.53
C GLU A 296 -2.70 21.39 -18.19
N PHE A 297 -2.87 22.43 -17.38
CA PHE A 297 -2.29 22.53 -16.04
C PHE A 297 -3.19 21.95 -14.95
N TYR A 298 -4.40 22.49 -14.76
CA TYR A 298 -5.23 22.10 -13.60
C TYR A 298 -5.82 20.70 -13.75
N LEU A 299 -6.22 20.26 -14.96
CA LEU A 299 -6.74 18.90 -15.16
C LEU A 299 -5.62 17.88 -15.03
N SER A 300 -4.46 18.15 -15.63
CA SER A 300 -3.30 17.26 -15.49
C SER A 300 -2.87 17.13 -14.02
N THR A 301 -2.90 18.23 -13.27
CA THR A 301 -2.68 18.23 -11.82
C THR A 301 -3.69 17.33 -11.10
N LEU A 302 -4.97 17.47 -11.41
CA LEU A 302 -6.03 16.63 -10.84
C LEU A 302 -5.86 15.15 -11.21
N LEU A 303 -5.49 14.83 -12.44
CA LEU A 303 -5.22 13.46 -12.89
C LEU A 303 -4.05 12.82 -12.13
N ILE A 304 -2.97 13.59 -11.92
CA ILE A 304 -1.82 13.13 -11.13
C ILE A 304 -2.20 12.93 -9.66
N ILE A 305 -2.91 13.88 -9.06
CA ILE A 305 -3.32 13.81 -7.65
C ILE A 305 -4.35 12.69 -7.42
N ALA A 306 -5.25 12.48 -8.38
CA ALA A 306 -6.27 11.45 -8.30
C ALA A 306 -5.68 10.05 -8.20
N PHE A 307 -4.42 9.84 -8.63
CA PHE A 307 -3.69 8.59 -8.35
C PHE A 307 -3.64 8.24 -6.86
N TYR A 308 -3.43 9.25 -6.01
CA TYR A 308 -3.32 9.09 -4.56
C TYR A 308 -4.69 9.05 -3.86
N TRP A 309 -5.76 9.40 -4.57
CA TRP A 309 -7.13 9.28 -4.08
C TRP A 309 -7.70 7.91 -4.46
N ARG A 310 -8.05 7.12 -3.44
CA ARG A 310 -8.87 5.93 -3.64
C ARG A 310 -10.30 6.36 -3.92
N LEU A 311 -10.64 6.56 -5.20
CA LEU A 311 -12.02 6.78 -5.64
C LEU A 311 -12.91 5.57 -5.29
N PRO A 312 -14.25 5.71 -5.34
CA PRO A 312 -15.16 4.63 -5.03
C PRO A 312 -14.91 3.37 -5.88
N GLU A 313 -15.05 2.17 -5.29
CA GLU A 313 -14.62 0.91 -5.94
C GLU A 313 -15.35 0.66 -7.28
N LYS A 314 -16.59 1.13 -7.39
CA LYS A 314 -17.42 1.02 -8.60
C LYS A 314 -16.81 1.69 -9.84
N PHE A 315 -15.86 2.62 -9.67
CA PHE A 315 -15.20 3.29 -10.78
C PHE A 315 -14.03 2.49 -11.37
N TYR A 316 -13.69 1.32 -10.81
CA TYR A 316 -12.52 0.51 -11.22
C TYR A 316 -11.23 1.34 -11.25
N TRP A 317 -11.14 2.33 -10.35
CA TRP A 317 -10.11 3.35 -10.38
C TRP A 317 -8.70 2.80 -10.17
N ASP A 318 -8.56 1.65 -9.51
CA ASP A 318 -7.26 1.01 -9.27
C ASP A 318 -6.51 0.69 -10.56
N PHE A 319 -7.23 0.41 -11.66
CA PHE A 319 -6.66 0.25 -13.00
C PHE A 319 -6.45 1.59 -13.69
N TRP A 320 -7.50 2.43 -13.74
CA TRP A 320 -7.48 3.67 -14.53
C TRP A 320 -6.50 4.72 -14.02
N ARG A 321 -6.19 4.74 -12.72
CA ARG A 321 -5.25 5.70 -12.13
C ARG A 321 -3.87 5.71 -12.79
N PHE A 322 -3.40 4.58 -13.31
CA PHE A 322 -2.12 4.50 -14.01
C PHE A 322 -2.15 5.22 -15.37
N GLY A 323 -3.22 5.04 -16.13
CA GLY A 323 -3.43 5.80 -17.36
C GLY A 323 -3.59 7.29 -17.07
N SER A 324 -4.34 7.65 -16.02
CA SER A 324 -4.55 9.03 -15.61
C SER A 324 -3.25 9.74 -15.23
N VAL A 325 -2.40 9.12 -14.40
CA VAL A 325 -1.11 9.74 -14.02
C VAL A 325 -0.16 9.86 -15.21
N ALA A 326 -0.16 8.91 -16.14
CA ALA A 326 0.67 8.97 -17.34
C ALA A 326 0.23 10.13 -18.27
N ILE A 327 -1.06 10.21 -18.59
CA ILE A 327 -1.65 11.29 -19.39
C ILE A 327 -1.39 12.64 -18.72
N GLY A 328 -1.69 12.75 -17.42
CA GLY A 328 -1.49 13.97 -16.65
C GLY A 328 -0.01 14.39 -16.61
N ALA A 329 0.93 13.47 -16.37
CA ALA A 329 2.34 13.81 -16.32
C ALA A 329 2.87 14.27 -17.69
N ILE A 330 2.54 13.55 -18.76
CA ILE A 330 2.98 13.90 -20.12
C ILE A 330 2.49 15.29 -20.49
N THR A 331 1.19 15.56 -20.35
CA THR A 331 0.61 16.87 -20.67
C THR A 331 1.20 17.96 -19.77
N PHE A 332 1.23 17.75 -18.45
CA PHE A 332 1.70 18.76 -17.51
C PHE A 332 3.14 19.20 -17.78
N PHE A 333 4.08 18.25 -17.89
CA PHE A 333 5.49 18.59 -18.06
C PHE A 333 5.80 19.16 -19.45
N SER A 334 5.08 18.71 -20.49
CA SER A 334 5.17 19.29 -21.83
C SER A 334 4.77 20.77 -21.82
N SER A 335 3.57 21.07 -21.30
CA SER A 335 3.05 22.44 -21.20
C SER A 335 3.88 23.30 -20.24
N PHE A 336 4.32 22.74 -19.11
CA PHE A 336 5.19 23.43 -18.15
C PHE A 336 6.49 23.87 -18.81
N THR A 337 7.16 22.99 -19.55
CA THR A 337 8.41 23.28 -20.23
C THR A 337 8.22 24.35 -21.31
N LYS A 338 7.19 24.19 -22.15
CA LYS A 338 6.84 25.13 -23.21
C LYS A 338 6.61 26.54 -22.68
N TRP A 339 5.78 26.71 -21.65
CA TRP A 339 5.47 28.02 -21.10
C TRP A 339 6.64 28.67 -20.37
N HIS A 340 7.51 27.89 -19.72
CA HIS A 340 8.74 28.42 -19.16
C HIS A 340 9.74 28.84 -20.24
N ASN A 341 9.85 28.11 -21.35
CA ASN A 341 10.65 28.52 -22.50
C ASN A 341 10.14 29.82 -23.13
N ILE A 342 8.81 29.97 -23.27
CA ILE A 342 8.18 31.21 -23.75
C ILE A 342 8.56 32.39 -22.83
N LYS A 343 8.47 32.21 -21.52
CA LYS A 343 8.82 33.27 -20.54
C LYS A 343 10.27 33.74 -20.65
N VAL A 344 11.20 32.85 -20.94
CA VAL A 344 12.62 33.19 -21.09
C VAL A 344 13.00 33.55 -22.54
N GLY A 345 12.03 33.66 -23.44
CA GLY A 345 12.23 34.06 -24.84
C GLY A 345 12.86 32.97 -25.72
N ARG A 346 12.83 31.70 -25.30
CA ARG A 346 13.31 30.56 -26.08
C ARG A 346 12.27 29.99 -27.04
N ASP A 347 10.99 30.25 -26.76
CA ASP A 347 9.85 29.84 -27.59
C ASP A 347 8.89 31.01 -27.82
N ASN A 348 8.06 30.90 -28.85
CA ASN A 348 7.04 31.89 -29.18
C ASN A 348 5.67 31.49 -28.61
N ILE A 349 4.86 32.49 -28.28
CA ILE A 349 3.44 32.27 -27.95
C ILE A 349 2.75 31.59 -29.14
N PRO A 350 2.02 30.47 -28.93
CA PRO A 350 1.39 29.72 -30.01
C PRO A 350 0.07 30.38 -30.47
N TRP A 351 0.17 31.53 -31.14
CA TRP A 351 -0.98 32.22 -31.72
C TRP A 351 -1.69 31.40 -32.81
N GLY A 352 -2.99 31.60 -32.97
CA GLY A 352 -3.81 30.96 -34.00
C GLY A 352 -4.54 29.68 -33.56
N THR A 353 -5.27 29.07 -34.49
CA THR A 353 -5.96 27.78 -34.27
C THR A 353 -5.18 26.61 -34.86
N LEU A 354 -5.55 25.39 -34.43
CA LEU A 354 -5.00 24.13 -34.93
C LEU A 354 -5.13 23.97 -36.46
N TRP A 355 -6.23 24.46 -37.04
CA TRP A 355 -6.57 24.28 -38.45
C TRP A 355 -6.30 25.54 -39.31
N GLY A 356 -6.31 26.73 -38.71
CA GLY A 356 -6.14 28.02 -39.40
C GLY A 356 -4.74 28.63 -39.33
N GLY A 357 -3.84 28.07 -38.51
CA GLY A 357 -2.45 28.52 -38.40
C GLY A 357 -2.27 29.87 -37.68
N ARG A 358 -1.02 30.37 -37.66
CA ARG A 358 -0.63 31.64 -37.01
C ARG A 358 -1.27 32.84 -37.74
N GLY A 359 -2.46 33.23 -37.33
CA GLY A 359 -3.23 34.33 -37.94
C GLY A 359 -4.74 34.17 -37.85
N ASP A 360 -5.23 32.98 -37.49
CA ASP A 360 -6.65 32.77 -37.24
C ASP A 360 -7.08 33.40 -35.91
N SER A 361 -8.08 34.28 -35.96
CA SER A 361 -8.67 34.97 -34.80
C SER A 361 -9.40 34.04 -33.83
N GLY A 362 -9.67 32.79 -34.24
CA GLY A 362 -10.36 31.80 -33.41
C GLY A 362 -9.53 31.12 -32.31
N GLY A 363 -8.22 31.36 -32.25
CA GLY A 363 -7.34 30.71 -31.27
C GLY A 363 -7.52 31.25 -29.85
N ASP A 364 -7.37 30.40 -28.83
CA ASP A 364 -7.49 30.77 -27.42
C ASP A 364 -6.77 32.06 -27.05
N LEU A 365 -5.51 32.14 -27.47
CA LEU A 365 -4.63 33.25 -27.13
C LEU A 365 -5.05 34.52 -27.85
N ASN A 366 -5.57 34.40 -29.08
CA ASN A 366 -6.17 35.51 -29.82
C ASN A 366 -7.42 36.01 -29.12
N ILE A 367 -8.30 35.13 -28.63
CA ILE A 367 -9.48 35.53 -27.86
C ILE A 367 -9.08 36.24 -26.56
N LEU A 368 -8.07 35.74 -25.84
CA LEU A 368 -7.58 36.41 -24.63
C LEU A 368 -7.00 37.80 -24.93
N ASN A 369 -6.25 37.95 -26.02
CA ASN A 369 -5.66 39.23 -26.40
C ASN A 369 -6.69 40.20 -27.00
N ASP A 370 -7.34 39.79 -28.08
CA ASP A 370 -8.15 40.65 -28.95
C ASP A 370 -9.53 40.94 -28.34
N TYR A 371 -10.15 39.95 -27.69
CA TYR A 371 -11.47 40.12 -27.06
C TYR A 371 -11.37 40.53 -25.58
N SER A 372 -10.47 39.88 -24.83
CA SER A 372 -10.37 40.08 -23.37
C SER A 372 -9.34 41.15 -22.97
N GLY A 373 -8.58 41.68 -23.94
CA GLY A 373 -7.61 42.76 -23.73
C GLY A 373 -6.34 42.35 -22.98
N TRP A 374 -6.05 41.05 -22.86
CA TRP A 374 -4.88 40.59 -22.13
C TRP A 374 -3.60 40.84 -22.93
N SER A 375 -2.66 41.56 -22.33
CA SER A 375 -1.33 41.69 -22.93
C SER A 375 -0.61 40.34 -23.01
N ALA A 376 0.32 40.19 -23.96
CA ALA A 376 1.16 39.00 -24.06
C ALA A 376 1.90 38.68 -22.74
N ASN A 377 2.38 39.70 -22.03
CA ASN A 377 3.04 39.53 -20.73
C ASN A 377 2.07 39.02 -19.65
N GLN A 378 0.82 39.49 -19.67
CA GLN A 378 -0.22 39.00 -18.75
C GLN A 378 -0.57 37.54 -19.05
N ILE A 379 -0.67 37.15 -20.31
CA ILE A 379 -0.91 35.76 -20.73
C ILE A 379 0.22 34.85 -20.23
N ILE A 380 1.47 35.19 -20.55
CA ILE A 380 2.66 34.43 -20.10
C ILE A 380 2.69 34.36 -18.57
N GLY A 381 2.53 35.50 -17.90
CA GLY A 381 2.55 35.59 -16.45
C GLY A 381 1.50 34.70 -15.78
N THR A 382 0.27 34.71 -16.32
CA THR A 382 -0.85 33.91 -15.81
C THR A 382 -0.56 32.42 -15.94
N TYR A 383 -0.20 31.92 -17.13
CA TYR A 383 0.04 30.49 -17.33
C TYR A 383 1.29 30.00 -16.61
N VAL A 384 2.36 30.80 -16.55
CA VAL A 384 3.53 30.44 -15.75
C VAL A 384 3.19 30.43 -14.25
N SER A 385 2.44 31.40 -13.75
CA SER A 385 2.01 31.40 -12.35
C SER A 385 1.15 30.18 -12.03
N LEU A 386 0.17 29.88 -12.89
CA LEU A 386 -0.70 28.71 -12.75
C LEU A 386 0.11 27.40 -12.74
N SER A 387 1.02 27.23 -13.70
CA SER A 387 1.86 26.03 -13.79
C SER A 387 2.74 25.83 -12.56
N ASN A 388 3.28 26.91 -11.99
CA ASN A 388 4.06 26.86 -10.75
C ASN A 388 3.19 26.50 -9.53
N ILE A 389 2.00 27.08 -9.41
CA ILE A 389 1.05 26.73 -8.34
C ILE A 389 0.68 25.25 -8.45
N CYS A 390 0.32 24.78 -9.64
CA CYS A 390 0.02 23.37 -9.92
C CYS A 390 1.18 22.44 -9.56
N LEU A 391 2.42 22.80 -9.94
CA LEU A 391 3.62 22.03 -9.57
C LEU A 391 3.79 21.94 -8.05
N MET A 392 3.61 23.06 -7.34
CA MET A 392 3.68 23.09 -5.87
C MET A 392 2.60 22.22 -5.23
N VAL A 393 1.39 22.18 -5.78
CA VAL A 393 0.32 21.28 -5.32
C VAL A 393 0.70 19.81 -5.56
N ILE A 394 1.21 19.46 -6.75
CA ILE A 394 1.69 18.10 -7.06
C ILE A 394 2.78 17.66 -6.08
N ILE A 395 3.80 18.49 -5.87
CA ILE A 395 4.90 18.23 -4.94
C ILE A 395 4.36 18.10 -3.51
N GLY A 396 3.49 19.01 -3.07
CA GLY A 396 2.88 18.98 -1.74
C GLY A 396 2.10 17.70 -1.48
N PHE A 397 1.29 17.26 -2.44
CA PHE A 397 0.54 16.00 -2.35
C PHE A 397 1.46 14.77 -2.35
N TYR A 398 2.48 14.76 -3.21
CA TYR A 398 3.47 13.68 -3.24
C TYR A 398 4.19 13.55 -1.90
N LEU A 399 4.72 14.65 -1.37
CA LEU A 399 5.42 14.66 -0.09
C LEU A 399 4.50 14.23 1.06
N PHE A 400 3.26 14.74 1.08
CA PHE A 400 2.27 14.32 2.08
C PHE A 400 2.04 12.80 2.05
N HIS A 401 1.85 12.20 0.88
CA HIS A 401 1.66 10.75 0.75
C HIS A 401 2.94 9.95 1.04
N LEU A 402 4.10 10.45 0.61
CA LEU A 402 5.40 9.84 0.90
C LEU A 402 5.63 9.74 2.41
N PHE A 403 5.44 10.84 3.15
CA PHE A 403 5.61 10.88 4.60
C PHE A 403 4.54 10.08 5.35
N LYS A 404 3.30 10.08 4.85
CA LYS A 404 2.20 9.28 5.42
C LYS A 404 2.45 7.78 5.24
N SER A 405 3.02 7.37 4.11
CA SER A 405 3.31 5.97 3.80
C SER A 405 4.60 5.46 4.44
N ARG A 406 5.57 6.34 4.71
CA ARG A 406 6.89 6.02 5.26
C ARG A 406 7.26 6.89 6.47
N PRO A 407 6.66 6.65 7.65
CA PRO A 407 6.97 7.41 8.86
C PRO A 407 8.45 7.30 9.29
N GLU A 408 9.16 6.25 8.88
CA GLU A 408 10.60 6.07 9.11
C GLU A 408 11.45 7.18 8.47
N LEU A 409 10.99 7.80 7.37
CA LEU A 409 11.68 8.93 6.76
C LEU A 409 11.69 10.15 7.69
N TRP A 410 10.59 10.38 8.43
CA TRP A 410 10.51 11.46 9.41
C TRP A 410 11.54 11.30 10.53
N VAL A 411 11.76 10.07 10.97
CA VAL A 411 12.76 9.77 12.02
C VAL A 411 14.17 10.04 11.50
N LYS A 412 14.49 9.57 10.29
CA LYS A 412 15.80 9.81 9.66
C LYS A 412 16.07 11.30 9.42
N ILE A 413 15.08 12.05 8.94
CA ILE A 413 15.21 13.51 8.73
C ILE A 413 15.47 14.21 10.07
N ARG A 414 14.72 13.88 11.13
CA ARG A 414 14.96 14.46 12.46
C ARG A 414 16.34 14.13 13.03
N GLN A 415 16.91 12.97 12.66
CA GLN A 415 18.26 12.59 13.06
C GLN A 415 19.34 13.38 12.31
N LEU A 416 19.08 13.84 11.08
CA LEU A 416 20.03 14.68 10.32
C LEU A 416 20.12 16.13 10.82
N PHE A 417 19.08 16.62 11.49
CA PHE A 417 19.03 17.98 12.05
C PHE A 417 19.36 18.05 13.56
N ARG A 418 19.84 16.96 14.14
CA ARG A 418 20.44 16.90 15.47
C ARG A 418 21.93 16.67 15.33
#